data_AF-A0A1B9SFM1-F1
#
_entry.id   AF-A0A1B9SFM1-F1
#
_cell.length_a   1.000
_cell.length_b   1.000
_cell.length_c   1.000
_cell.angle_alpha   90.00
_cell.angle_beta   90.00
_cell.angle_gamma   90.00
#
_symmetry.space_group_name_H-M   'P 1'
#
loop_
_entity.id
_entity.type
_entity.pdbx_description
1 polymer ?
#
loop_
_entity_poly.entity_id
_entity_poly.type
_entity_poly.pdbx_seq_one_letter_code
_entity_poly.pdbx_strand_id
1 'polypeptide(L)'
;MINVSGFPLCAKRLQFQRAKLNDGGMTAYWAAVAVAADLDDEKLTQFGGFNFNDMSEDNGQKLLGRLEQFIRAGLANRKAKSDVSNVTAAESSVRAFLGSNGVKVSKLNGIEDYWKAARLLWGDLVEETPKVRDVYTLVFQLVRIPKKQRPRLARKNIAALPAEWRAKR
;
A
#
# COMPACT_ATOMS: atom_id res chain seq x y z
N MET A 1 28.19 19.58 16.31
CA MET A 1 26.93 19.45 15.55
C MET A 1 27.14 18.38 14.49
N ILE A 2 26.38 17.29 14.56
CA ILE A 2 26.46 16.25 13.55
C ILE A 2 25.66 16.64 12.31
N ASN A 3 26.24 16.41 11.13
CA ASN A 3 25.55 16.60 9.86
C ASN A 3 24.95 15.28 9.37
N VAL A 4 23.63 15.13 9.50
CA VAL A 4 22.88 13.95 9.01
C VAL A 4 22.16 14.21 7.68
N SER A 5 22.42 15.34 7.02
CA SER A 5 21.73 15.71 5.77
C SER A 5 21.99 14.73 4.61
N GLY A 6 23.11 13.99 4.65
CA GLY A 6 23.38 12.88 3.71
C GLY A 6 22.51 11.64 3.91
N PHE A 7 21.76 11.57 5.01
CA PHE A 7 20.90 10.44 5.39
C PHE A 7 19.47 10.93 5.68
N PRO A 8 18.72 11.37 4.66
CA PRO A 8 17.45 12.08 4.87
C PRO A 8 16.37 11.26 5.58
N LEU A 9 16.33 9.93 5.39
CA LEU A 9 15.36 9.07 6.10
C LEU A 9 15.75 8.89 7.56
N CYS A 10 17.04 8.76 7.84
CA CYS A 10 17.57 8.73 9.21
C CYS A 10 17.33 10.06 9.93
N ALA A 11 17.61 11.19 9.27
CA ALA A 11 17.36 12.53 9.79
C ALA A 11 15.89 12.75 10.16
N LYS A 12 14.97 12.30 9.29
CA LYS A 12 13.53 12.37 9.55
C LYS A 12 13.12 11.57 10.80
N ARG A 13 13.68 10.37 10.99
CA ARG A 13 13.42 9.56 12.20
C ARG A 13 13.94 10.22 13.47
N LEU A 14 15.18 10.71 13.43
CA LEU A 14 15.78 11.44 14.54
C LEU A 14 14.97 12.68 14.93
N GLN A 15 14.39 13.38 13.95
CA GLN A 15 13.49 14.49 14.19
C GLN A 15 12.21 14.05 14.93
N PHE A 16 11.60 12.93 14.55
CA PHE A 16 10.42 12.38 15.24
C PHE A 16 10.74 11.97 16.68
N GLN A 17 11.92 11.41 16.92
CA GLN A 17 12.42 11.05 18.25
C GLN A 17 12.89 12.27 19.06
N ARG A 18 12.81 13.49 18.51
CA ARG A 18 13.28 14.74 19.12
C ARG A 18 14.76 14.68 19.54
N ALA A 19 15.58 13.97 18.76
CA ALA A 19 17.01 13.85 19.02
C ALA A 19 17.70 15.22 18.95
N LYS A 20 18.56 15.51 19.93
CA LYS A 20 19.31 16.77 20.00
C LYS A 20 20.61 16.65 19.18
N LEU A 21 20.54 16.91 17.88
CA LEU A 21 21.69 16.82 16.95
C LEU A 21 22.77 17.90 17.19
N ASN A 22 22.43 18.92 17.98
CA ASN A 22 23.34 20.00 18.37
C ASN A 22 24.12 19.68 19.66
N ASP A 23 23.80 18.57 20.33
CA ASP A 23 24.50 18.14 21.54
C ASP A 23 25.91 17.62 21.18
N GLY A 24 26.91 17.99 21.98
CA GLY A 24 28.29 17.55 21.81
C GLY A 24 28.48 16.05 22.02
N GLY A 25 27.58 15.41 22.79
CA GLY A 25 27.57 13.95 22.97
C GLY A 25 26.91 13.18 21.82
N MET A 26 26.25 13.86 20.89
CA MET A 26 25.52 13.24 19.79
C MET A 26 26.46 12.95 18.61
N THR A 27 27.18 11.84 18.70
CA THR A 27 28.07 11.33 17.64
C THR A 27 27.28 10.62 16.54
N ALA A 28 27.93 10.30 15.41
CA ALA A 28 27.28 9.54 14.34
C ALA A 28 26.86 8.15 14.80
N TYR A 29 27.64 7.55 15.70
CA TYR A 29 27.30 6.30 16.34
C TYR A 29 26.00 6.42 17.14
N TRP A 30 25.88 7.40 18.05
CA TRP A 30 24.67 7.57 18.86
C TRP A 30 23.44 7.92 18.03
N ALA A 31 23.61 8.69 16.96
CA ALA A 31 22.55 8.93 15.99
C ALA A 31 22.10 7.63 15.30
N ALA A 32 23.04 6.75 14.90
CA ALA A 32 22.71 5.46 14.31
C ALA A 32 21.97 4.54 15.30
N VAL A 33 22.40 4.49 16.56
CA VAL A 33 21.74 3.72 17.63
C VAL A 33 20.30 4.21 17.83
N ALA A 34 20.09 5.53 17.90
CA ALA A 34 18.75 6.10 18.04
C ALA A 34 17.84 5.75 16.84
N VAL A 35 18.36 5.80 15.61
CA VAL A 35 17.62 5.39 14.41
C VAL A 35 17.27 3.90 14.45
N ALA A 36 18.19 3.06 14.93
CA ALA A 36 18.03 1.61 14.99
C ALA A 36 17.07 1.15 16.10
N ALA A 37 16.90 1.91 17.19
CA ALA A 37 16.11 1.53 18.36
C ALA A 37 14.64 1.16 18.05
N ASP A 38 14.05 1.77 17.01
CA ASP A 38 12.67 1.49 16.58
C ASP A 38 12.59 0.51 15.39
N LEU A 39 13.69 -0.16 15.07
CA LEU A 39 13.77 -1.13 13.98
C LEU A 39 13.82 -2.55 14.55
N ASP A 40 13.33 -3.50 13.76
CA ASP A 40 13.25 -4.90 14.15
C ASP A 40 14.62 -5.57 13.99
N ASP A 41 15.18 -6.05 15.10
CA ASP A 41 16.50 -6.68 15.18
C ASP A 41 16.64 -7.85 14.19
N GLU A 42 15.61 -8.71 14.05
CA GLU A 42 15.68 -9.83 13.11
C GLU A 42 15.84 -9.34 11.66
N LYS A 43 15.17 -8.22 11.32
CA LYS A 43 15.26 -7.62 9.98
C LYS A 43 16.59 -6.92 9.76
N LEU A 44 17.16 -6.29 10.79
CA LEU A 44 18.50 -5.71 10.72
C LEU A 44 19.55 -6.80 10.52
N THR A 45 19.46 -7.91 11.26
CA THR A 45 20.34 -9.08 11.10
C THR A 45 20.23 -9.68 9.69
N GLN A 46 19.02 -9.86 9.17
CA GLN A 46 18.81 -10.37 7.80
C GLN A 46 19.37 -9.44 6.72
N PHE A 47 19.27 -8.12 6.91
CA PHE A 47 19.80 -7.14 5.95
C PHE A 47 21.33 -7.07 5.99
N GLY A 48 21.92 -7.36 7.14
CA GLY A 48 23.36 -7.47 7.35
C GLY A 48 24.14 -6.16 7.19
N GLY A 49 25.41 -6.22 7.60
CA GLY A 49 26.33 -5.08 7.49
C GLY A 49 26.19 -4.03 8.60
N PHE A 50 25.61 -4.40 9.75
CA PHE A 50 25.59 -3.57 10.95
C PHE A 50 26.60 -4.11 11.97
N ASN A 51 27.53 -3.27 12.40
CA ASN A 51 28.44 -3.56 13.50
C ASN A 51 28.28 -2.49 14.58
N PHE A 52 27.54 -2.79 15.65
CA PHE A 52 27.34 -1.86 16.77
C PHE A 52 28.43 -1.97 17.87
N ASN A 53 29.38 -2.90 17.73
CA ASN A 53 30.47 -3.10 18.69
C ASN A 53 31.60 -2.07 18.55
N ASP A 54 31.70 -1.41 17.39
CA ASP A 54 32.64 -0.33 17.15
C ASP A 54 31.93 1.03 17.30
N MET A 55 32.35 1.84 18.27
CA MET A 55 31.78 3.17 18.56
C MET A 55 32.49 4.31 17.83
N SER A 56 33.38 4.01 16.88
CA SER A 56 34.10 5.02 16.10
C SER A 56 33.16 5.88 15.25
N GLU A 57 33.57 7.13 15.00
CA GLU A 57 32.79 8.06 14.17
C GLU A 57 32.65 7.56 12.71
N ASP A 58 33.71 6.94 12.18
CA ASP A 58 33.71 6.32 10.84
C ASP A 58 32.68 5.18 10.75
N ASN A 59 32.63 4.32 11.77
CA ASN A 59 31.61 3.29 11.85
C ASN A 59 30.21 3.87 12.03
N GLY A 60 30.04 4.93 12.83
CA GLY A 60 28.78 5.66 12.97
C GLY A 60 28.22 6.15 11.63
N GLN A 61 29.07 6.71 10.77
CA GLN A 61 28.69 7.14 9.41
C GLN A 61 28.29 5.96 8.52
N LYS A 62 29.03 4.84 8.59
CA LYS A 62 28.71 3.60 7.87
C LYS A 62 27.36 3.02 8.32
N LEU A 63 27.11 3.00 9.62
CA LEU A 63 25.83 2.56 10.20
C LEU A 63 24.68 3.42 9.72
N LEU A 64 24.80 4.76 9.76
CA LEU A 64 23.78 5.68 9.23
C LEU A 64 23.51 5.42 7.74
N GLY A 65 24.55 5.26 6.93
CA GLY A 65 24.41 4.92 5.51
C GLY A 65 23.71 3.59 5.28
N ARG A 66 24.00 2.57 6.09
CA ARG A 66 23.37 1.25 5.97
C ARG A 66 21.92 1.27 6.47
N LEU A 67 21.62 2.01 7.53
CA LEU A 67 20.26 2.23 8.02
C LEU A 67 19.42 2.98 7.00
N GLU A 68 19.99 4.00 6.35
CA GLU A 68 19.34 4.72 5.25
C GLU A 68 18.95 3.77 4.10
N GLN A 69 19.86 2.86 3.71
CA GLN A 69 19.59 1.83 2.71
C GLN A 69 18.52 0.84 3.20
N PHE A 70 18.58 0.39 4.44
CA PHE A 70 17.59 -0.51 5.03
C PHE A 70 16.19 0.11 5.06
N ILE A 71 16.07 1.36 5.52
CA ILE A 71 14.80 2.08 5.56
C ILE A 71 14.28 2.30 4.14
N ARG A 72 15.16 2.65 3.18
CA ARG A 72 14.78 2.81 1.77
C ARG A 72 14.31 1.50 1.15
N ALA A 73 15.00 0.39 1.40
CA ALA A 73 14.59 -0.95 0.96
C ALA A 73 13.28 -1.36 1.62
N GLY A 74 13.10 -1.06 2.90
CA GLY A 74 11.83 -1.26 3.62
C GLY A 74 10.69 -0.41 3.07
N LEU A 75 10.94 0.83 2.61
CA LEU A 75 9.96 1.69 1.96
C LEU A 75 9.66 1.25 0.52
N ALA A 76 10.66 0.81 -0.23
CA ALA A 76 10.47 0.22 -1.55
C ALA A 76 9.68 -1.09 -1.45
N ASN A 77 10.01 -1.92 -0.46
CA ASN A 77 9.28 -3.13 -0.12
C ASN A 77 7.92 -2.83 0.51
N ARG A 78 7.69 -1.70 1.19
CA ARG A 78 6.35 -1.28 1.64
C ARG A 78 5.54 -0.66 0.52
N LYS A 79 6.14 -0.04 -0.49
CA LYS A 79 5.46 0.28 -1.75
C LYS A 79 5.09 -1.01 -2.50
N ALA A 80 6.02 -1.96 -2.58
CA ALA A 80 5.78 -3.28 -3.16
C ALA A 80 4.92 -4.22 -2.28
N LYS A 81 4.79 -3.94 -0.97
CA LYS A 81 3.91 -4.67 -0.03
C LYS A 81 2.61 -3.93 0.29
N SER A 82 2.48 -2.64 -0.02
CA SER A 82 1.17 -2.03 -0.23
C SER A 82 0.49 -2.62 -1.46
N ASP A 83 1.27 -3.24 -2.35
CA ASP A 83 0.76 -4.12 -3.41
C ASP A 83 0.42 -5.53 -2.91
N VAL A 84 0.68 -5.90 -1.64
CA VAL A 84 0.38 -7.24 -1.08
C VAL A 84 -1.04 -7.34 -0.50
N SER A 85 -1.85 -6.27 -0.59
CA SER A 85 -3.24 -6.45 -1.01
C SER A 85 -3.29 -6.17 -2.51
N ASN A 86 -3.01 -7.21 -3.31
CA ASN A 86 -2.93 -7.25 -4.78
C ASN A 86 -4.20 -6.70 -5.46
N VAL A 87 -4.43 -5.39 -5.38
CA VAL A 87 -5.58 -4.73 -5.96
C VAL A 87 -5.00 -3.54 -6.73
N THR A 88 -4.78 -3.74 -8.03
CA THR A 88 -4.35 -2.65 -8.92
C THR A 88 -5.26 -1.42 -8.76
N ALA A 89 -4.79 -0.22 -9.12
CA ALA A 89 -5.65 0.97 -9.09
C ALA A 89 -6.96 0.78 -9.88
N ALA A 90 -6.92 -0.01 -10.96
CA ALA A 90 -8.09 -0.41 -11.72
C ALA A 90 -9.02 -1.31 -10.89
N GLU A 91 -8.49 -2.31 -10.20
CA GLU A 91 -9.29 -3.20 -9.36
C GLU A 91 -9.89 -2.48 -8.14
N SER A 92 -9.14 -1.55 -7.55
CA SER A 92 -9.63 -0.69 -6.47
C SER A 92 -10.81 0.15 -6.97
N SER A 93 -10.72 0.66 -8.19
CA SER A 93 -11.79 1.42 -8.83
C SER A 93 -13.04 0.56 -9.08
N VAL A 94 -12.88 -0.68 -9.57
CA VAL A 94 -13.99 -1.62 -9.75
C VAL A 94 -14.65 -1.95 -8.41
N ARG A 95 -13.85 -2.31 -7.39
CA ARG A 95 -14.36 -2.64 -6.06
C ARG A 95 -15.09 -1.45 -5.43
N ALA A 96 -14.55 -0.23 -5.52
CA ALA A 96 -15.22 0.97 -5.04
C ALA A 96 -16.55 1.22 -5.78
N PHE A 97 -16.58 1.02 -7.10
CA PHE A 97 -17.78 1.18 -7.92
C PHE A 97 -18.87 0.16 -7.55
N LEU A 98 -18.52 -1.12 -7.44
CA LEU A 98 -19.43 -2.19 -7.04
C LEU A 98 -19.94 -1.95 -5.60
N GLY A 99 -19.04 -1.59 -4.68
CA GLY A 99 -19.38 -1.30 -3.28
C GLY A 99 -20.38 -0.16 -3.13
N SER A 100 -20.16 0.94 -3.86
CA SER A 100 -21.07 2.10 -3.88
C SER A 100 -22.47 1.77 -4.41
N ASN A 101 -22.62 0.65 -5.12
CA ASN A 101 -23.88 0.17 -5.68
C ASN A 101 -24.46 -1.04 -4.93
N GLY A 102 -23.96 -1.33 -3.72
CA GLY A 102 -24.56 -2.30 -2.79
C GLY A 102 -23.93 -3.69 -2.80
N VAL A 103 -22.76 -3.86 -3.42
CA VAL A 103 -22.03 -5.13 -3.44
C VAL A 103 -21.06 -5.23 -2.25
N LYS A 104 -21.08 -6.36 -1.53
CA LYS A 104 -20.11 -6.68 -0.49
C LYS A 104 -18.80 -7.19 -1.11
N VAL A 105 -17.94 -6.25 -1.49
CA VAL A 105 -16.69 -6.55 -2.22
C VAL A 105 -15.70 -7.43 -1.47
N SER A 106 -15.78 -7.52 -0.14
CA SER A 106 -14.96 -8.44 0.66
C SER A 106 -15.29 -9.92 0.45
N LYS A 107 -16.37 -10.24 -0.26
CA LYS A 107 -16.78 -11.60 -0.62
C LYS A 107 -16.53 -11.96 -2.09
N LEU A 108 -15.92 -11.07 -2.85
CA LEU A 108 -15.52 -11.31 -4.24
C LEU A 108 -14.05 -11.74 -4.25
N ASN A 109 -13.77 -12.87 -4.89
CA ASN A 109 -12.47 -13.56 -4.85
C ASN A 109 -11.60 -13.30 -6.09
N GLY A 110 -12.09 -12.52 -7.06
CA GLY A 110 -11.29 -12.15 -8.22
C GLY A 110 -12.08 -11.53 -9.37
N ILE A 111 -11.42 -11.41 -10.52
CA ILE A 111 -11.93 -10.75 -11.72
C ILE A 111 -13.26 -11.33 -12.22
N GLU A 112 -13.42 -12.64 -12.19
CA GLU A 112 -14.65 -13.31 -12.64
C GLU A 112 -15.86 -12.92 -11.79
N ASP A 113 -15.68 -12.79 -10.48
CA ASP A 113 -16.72 -12.32 -9.57
C ASP A 113 -17.09 -10.86 -9.85
N TYR A 114 -16.11 -10.02 -10.22
CA TYR A 114 -16.38 -8.63 -10.59
C TYR A 114 -17.23 -8.52 -11.86
N TRP A 115 -16.88 -9.28 -12.92
CA TRP A 115 -17.64 -9.33 -14.16
C TRP A 115 -19.05 -9.87 -13.93
N LYS A 116 -19.18 -10.94 -13.15
CA LYS A 116 -20.48 -11.54 -12.81
C LYS A 116 -21.36 -10.56 -12.03
N ALA A 117 -20.82 -9.92 -11.00
CA ALA A 117 -21.55 -8.91 -10.24
C ALA A 117 -21.97 -7.73 -11.12
N ALA A 118 -21.08 -7.25 -12.01
CA ALA A 118 -21.40 -6.17 -12.93
C ALA A 118 -22.51 -6.54 -13.93
N ARG A 119 -22.47 -7.73 -14.52
CA ARG A 119 -23.51 -8.23 -15.43
C ARG A 119 -24.86 -8.40 -14.73
N LEU A 120 -24.88 -8.92 -13.50
CA LEU A 120 -26.13 -9.06 -12.73
C LEU A 120 -26.77 -7.70 -12.43
N LEU A 121 -25.96 -6.66 -12.17
CA LEU A 121 -26.49 -5.34 -11.83
C LEU A 121 -26.90 -4.51 -13.05
N TRP A 122 -26.15 -4.56 -14.15
CA TRP A 122 -26.33 -3.66 -15.30
C TRP A 122 -26.66 -4.34 -16.62
N GLY A 123 -26.73 -5.67 -16.65
CA GLY A 123 -27.14 -6.45 -17.83
C GLY A 123 -26.37 -6.02 -19.07
N ASP A 124 -27.10 -5.73 -20.14
CA ASP A 124 -26.60 -5.42 -21.49
C ASP A 124 -25.69 -4.20 -21.59
N LEU A 125 -25.56 -3.40 -20.52
CA LEU A 125 -24.61 -2.29 -20.46
C LEU A 125 -23.16 -2.74 -20.17
N VAL A 126 -22.98 -4.01 -19.79
CA VAL A 126 -21.68 -4.66 -19.61
C VAL A 126 -21.62 -5.80 -20.61
N GLU A 127 -20.59 -5.81 -21.45
CA GLU A 127 -20.39 -6.82 -22.48
C GLU A 127 -20.01 -8.17 -21.84
N GLU A 128 -20.61 -9.26 -22.30
CA GLU A 128 -20.40 -10.60 -21.72
C GLU A 128 -19.09 -11.25 -22.16
N THR A 129 -18.70 -11.00 -23.41
CA THR A 129 -17.55 -11.62 -24.08
C THR A 129 -16.67 -10.57 -24.77
N PRO A 130 -16.02 -9.68 -23.98
CA PRO A 130 -15.09 -8.71 -24.56
C PRO A 130 -13.87 -9.43 -25.16
N LYS A 131 -13.23 -8.81 -26.16
CA LYS A 131 -11.98 -9.33 -26.77
C LYS A 131 -10.87 -9.57 -25.75
N VAL A 132 -10.82 -8.75 -24.69
CA VAL A 132 -9.90 -8.90 -23.56
C VAL A 132 -10.73 -8.82 -22.27
N ARG A 133 -10.68 -9.87 -21.44
CA ARG A 133 -11.43 -9.96 -20.19
C ARG A 133 -10.53 -9.66 -19.00
N ASP A 134 -10.11 -8.40 -18.89
CA ASP A 134 -9.26 -7.89 -17.81
C ASP A 134 -9.96 -6.82 -16.96
N VAL A 135 -9.32 -6.41 -15.87
CA VAL A 135 -9.89 -5.42 -14.93
C VAL A 135 -10.01 -4.04 -15.58
N TYR A 136 -9.07 -3.67 -16.46
CA TYR A 136 -9.06 -2.37 -17.14
C TYR A 136 -10.24 -2.22 -18.10
N THR A 137 -10.56 -3.29 -18.84
CA THR A 137 -11.73 -3.36 -19.72
C THR A 137 -13.01 -3.22 -18.91
N LEU A 138 -13.10 -3.89 -17.75
CA LEU A 138 -14.26 -3.75 -16.88
C LEU A 138 -14.43 -2.32 -16.35
N VAL A 139 -13.35 -1.67 -15.89
CA VAL A 139 -13.38 -0.26 -15.47
C VAL A 139 -13.94 0.62 -16.59
N PHE A 140 -13.44 0.43 -17.81
CA PHE A 140 -13.84 1.22 -18.96
C PHE A 140 -15.34 1.08 -19.27
N GLN A 141 -15.88 -0.14 -19.20
CA GLN A 141 -17.31 -0.39 -19.41
C GLN A 141 -18.16 0.22 -18.28
N LEU A 142 -17.78 0.05 -17.02
CA LEU A 142 -18.51 0.60 -15.87
C LEU A 142 -18.55 2.14 -15.88
N VAL A 143 -17.47 2.80 -16.29
CA VAL A 143 -17.41 4.27 -16.39
C VAL A 143 -18.32 4.80 -17.50
N ARG A 144 -18.57 4.03 -18.56
CA ARG A 144 -19.46 4.41 -19.67
C ARG A 144 -20.96 4.32 -19.31
N ILE A 145 -21.33 3.57 -18.27
CA ILE A 145 -22.70 3.52 -17.79
C ILE A 145 -23.14 4.94 -17.35
N PRO A 146 -24.28 5.48 -17.80
CA PRO A 146 -24.72 6.83 -17.42
C PRO A 146 -24.90 6.98 -15.91
N LYS A 147 -24.39 8.07 -15.33
CA LYS A 147 -24.38 8.31 -13.86
C LYS A 147 -25.76 8.11 -13.20
N LYS A 148 -26.84 8.57 -13.83
CA LYS A 148 -28.21 8.43 -13.32
C LYS A 148 -28.75 6.99 -13.36
N GLN A 149 -28.26 6.17 -14.28
CA GLN A 149 -28.71 4.78 -14.45
C GLN A 149 -27.99 3.82 -13.50
N ARG A 150 -26.74 4.09 -13.13
CA ARG A 150 -25.90 3.24 -12.26
C ARG A 150 -26.62 2.78 -10.99
N PRO A 151 -26.99 3.67 -10.04
CA PRO A 151 -27.63 3.26 -8.80
C PRO A 151 -29.08 2.81 -9.02
N ARG A 152 -29.77 3.33 -10.05
CA ARG A 152 -31.16 2.97 -10.33
C ARG A 152 -31.28 1.50 -10.74
N LEU A 153 -30.47 1.06 -11.70
CA LEU A 153 -30.44 -0.33 -12.17
C LEU A 153 -29.86 -1.25 -11.11
N ALA A 154 -28.77 -0.85 -10.45
CA ALA A 154 -28.17 -1.67 -9.41
C ALA A 154 -29.14 -1.95 -8.25
N ARG A 155 -29.92 -0.95 -7.81
CA ARG A 155 -30.94 -1.14 -6.76
C ARG A 155 -32.07 -2.07 -7.21
N LYS A 156 -32.52 -1.96 -8.47
CA LYS A 156 -33.56 -2.83 -9.04
C LYS A 156 -33.08 -4.29 -9.10
N ASN A 157 -31.81 -4.49 -9.42
CA ASN A 157 -31.23 -5.81 -9.70
C ASN A 157 -30.41 -6.39 -8.55
N ILE A 158 -30.33 -5.70 -7.39
CA ILE A 158 -29.52 -6.14 -6.24
C ILE A 158 -29.93 -7.55 -5.75
N ALA A 159 -31.21 -7.90 -5.90
CA ALA A 159 -31.75 -9.20 -5.54
C ALA A 159 -31.28 -10.34 -6.47
N ALA A 160 -30.73 -10.02 -7.65
CA ALA A 160 -30.14 -11.01 -8.55
C ALA A 160 -28.72 -11.44 -8.10
N LEU A 161 -28.06 -10.65 -7.23
CA LEU A 161 -26.77 -11.04 -6.67
C LEU A 161 -26.93 -12.19 -5.66
N PRO A 162 -25.94 -13.10 -5.53
CA PRO A 162 -25.87 -14.05 -4.42
C PRO A 162 -26.00 -13.34 -3.07
N ALA A 163 -26.71 -13.95 -2.11
CA ALA A 163 -27.00 -13.32 -0.82
C ALA A 163 -25.73 -12.90 -0.06
N GLU A 164 -24.66 -13.69 -0.17
CA GLU A 164 -23.34 -13.41 0.40
C GLU A 164 -22.63 -12.18 -0.19
N TRP A 165 -22.98 -11.79 -1.42
CA TRP A 165 -22.44 -10.61 -2.12
C TRP A 165 -23.27 -9.35 -1.90
N ARG A 166 -24.42 -9.43 -1.23
CA ARG A 166 -25.24 -8.25 -0.94
C ARG A 166 -24.68 -7.54 0.29
N ALA A 167 -24.44 -6.24 0.18
CA ALA A 167 -24.15 -5.43 1.35
C ALA A 167 -25.39 -5.40 2.26
N LYS A 168 -25.23 -5.75 3.55
CA LYS A 168 -26.28 -5.52 4.55
C LYS A 168 -26.50 -4.01 4.65
N ARG A 169 -27.71 -3.56 4.35
CA ARG A 169 -28.14 -2.19 4.62
C ARG A 169 -28.45 -2.03 6.10
#